data_AF-A0A191ZG40-F1
#
_entry.id   AF-A0A191ZG40-F1
#
_cell.length_a   1.000
_cell.length_b   1.000
_cell.length_c   1.000
_cell.angle_alpha   90.00
_cell.angle_beta   90.00
_cell.angle_gamma   90.00
#
_symmetry.space_group_name_H-M   'P 1'
#
loop_
_entity.id
_entity.type
_entity.pdbx_description
1 polymer ?
#
loop_
_entity_poly.entity_id
_entity_poly.type
_entity_poly.pdbx_seq_one_letter_code
_entity_poly.pdbx_strand_id
1 'polypeptide(L)'
;MIEDLRGAVDNLTTCHRHLADLIASPAEAEQANRQLDDIVLAIKTGNERLETAERQRQQWAATHAPGMDMVVALKRIDQMNQGHLLEDWLQLQPGIEVLHTLMQRHQEVVNRLAFYIHERVNVLTQALSPADTSLYASSGKTAPGSGRQRSLGDA
;
A
#
# COMPACT_ATOMS: atom_id res chain seq x y z
N MET A 1 -16.48 -21.12 10.56
CA MET A 1 -15.42 -20.38 11.29
C MET A 1 -14.10 -20.35 10.51
N ILE A 2 -13.36 -21.46 10.39
CA ILE A 2 -12.07 -21.45 9.65
C ILE A 2 -12.31 -21.23 8.15
N GLU A 3 -13.38 -21.80 7.61
CA GLU A 3 -13.83 -21.54 6.24
C GLU A 3 -14.17 -20.05 6.00
N ASP A 4 -14.79 -19.39 6.98
CA ASP A 4 -15.13 -17.96 6.89
C ASP A 4 -13.87 -17.07 6.92
N LEU A 5 -12.88 -17.43 7.75
CA LEU A 5 -11.57 -16.77 7.78
C LEU A 5 -10.83 -16.95 6.44
N ARG A 6 -10.83 -18.17 5.89
CA ARG A 6 -10.21 -18.46 4.60
C ARG A 6 -10.82 -17.61 3.48
N GLY A 7 -12.15 -17.61 3.39
CA GLY A 7 -12.87 -16.82 2.39
C GLY A 7 -12.61 -15.31 2.52
N ALA A 8 -12.43 -14.80 3.74
CA ALA A 8 -12.08 -13.40 3.96
C ALA A 8 -10.64 -13.08 3.50
N VAL A 9 -9.66 -13.93 3.83
CA VAL A 9 -8.25 -13.77 3.45
C VAL A 9 -8.05 -13.85 1.94
N ASP A 10 -8.70 -14.81 1.27
CA ASP A 10 -8.59 -14.98 -0.19
C ASP A 10 -9.17 -13.79 -0.96
N ASN A 11 -10.31 -13.28 -0.50
CA ASN A 11 -10.96 -12.11 -1.08
C ASN A 11 -10.07 -10.86 -0.92
N LEU A 12 -9.57 -10.60 0.29
CA LEU A 12 -8.67 -9.49 0.55
C LEU A 12 -7.41 -9.57 -0.32
N THR A 13 -6.80 -10.76 -0.40
CA THR A 13 -5.61 -10.99 -1.23
C THR A 13 -5.85 -10.65 -2.70
N THR A 14 -7.00 -11.06 -3.24
CA THR A 14 -7.39 -10.76 -4.63
C THR A 14 -7.54 -9.26 -4.86
N CYS A 15 -8.24 -8.56 -3.97
CA CYS A 15 -8.43 -7.11 -4.06
C CYS A 15 -7.10 -6.36 -3.98
N HIS A 16 -6.22 -6.76 -3.06
CA HIS A 16 -4.91 -6.13 -2.90
C HIS A 16 -3.98 -6.37 -4.10
N ARG A 17 -4.03 -7.52 -4.78
CA ARG A 17 -3.28 -7.73 -6.04
C ARG A 17 -3.76 -6.80 -7.13
N HIS A 18 -5.08 -6.72 -7.32
CA HIS A 18 -5.67 -5.85 -8.33
C HIS A 18 -5.33 -4.37 -8.08
N LEU A 19 -5.33 -3.92 -6.82
CA LEU A 19 -4.89 -2.57 -6.45
C LEU A 19 -3.45 -2.28 -6.90
N ALA A 20 -2.54 -3.25 -6.73
CA ALA A 20 -1.15 -3.09 -7.14
C ALA A 20 -1.01 -2.93 -8.66
N ASP A 21 -1.82 -3.68 -9.43
CA ASP A 21 -1.80 -3.64 -10.90
C ASP A 21 -2.33 -2.31 -11.44
N LEU A 22 -3.39 -1.75 -10.85
CA LEU A 22 -3.94 -0.45 -11.27
C LEU A 22 -2.97 0.71 -11.02
N ILE A 23 -2.29 0.71 -9.87
CA ILE A 23 -1.35 1.79 -9.55
C ILE A 23 -0.10 1.74 -10.44
N ALA A 24 0.23 0.56 -11.00
CA ALA A 24 1.37 0.41 -11.89
C ALA A 24 1.14 0.97 -13.31
N SER A 25 -0.10 1.34 -13.69
CA SER A 25 -0.45 1.67 -15.09
C SER A 25 -1.07 3.08 -15.26
N PRO A 26 -0.31 4.09 -15.74
CA PRO A 26 -0.78 5.48 -15.85
C PRO A 26 -1.68 5.80 -17.05
N ALA A 27 -1.86 4.88 -18.02
CA ALA A 27 -2.41 5.20 -19.34
C ALA A 27 -3.94 5.35 -19.41
N GLU A 28 -4.69 4.91 -18.39
CA GLU A 28 -6.15 4.86 -18.38
C GLU A 28 -6.75 5.47 -17.10
N ALA A 29 -6.24 6.65 -16.70
CA ALA A 29 -6.49 7.25 -15.39
C ALA A 29 -7.97 7.29 -14.93
N GLU A 30 -8.94 7.50 -15.83
CA GLU A 30 -10.36 7.61 -15.45
C GLU A 30 -11.05 6.24 -15.28
N GLN A 31 -10.60 5.23 -16.02
CA GLN A 31 -11.04 3.84 -15.82
C GLN A 31 -10.34 3.24 -14.60
N ALA A 32 -9.05 3.51 -14.44
CA ALA A 32 -8.26 3.13 -13.28
C ALA A 32 -8.82 3.72 -11.97
N ASN A 33 -9.31 4.98 -11.98
CA ASN A 33 -9.93 5.60 -10.80
C ASN A 33 -11.23 4.89 -10.38
N ARG A 34 -12.11 4.53 -11.33
CA ARG A 34 -13.33 3.79 -11.00
C ARG A 34 -13.02 2.38 -10.48
N GLN A 35 -12.07 1.69 -11.11
CA GLN A 35 -11.63 0.37 -10.64
C GLN A 35 -10.94 0.45 -9.28
N LEU A 36 -10.22 1.53 -8.99
CA LEU A 36 -9.62 1.81 -7.69
C LEU A 36 -10.69 1.97 -6.60
N ASP A 37 -11.75 2.75 -6.87
CA ASP A 37 -12.86 2.94 -5.93
C ASP A 37 -13.57 1.61 -5.63
N ASP A 38 -13.83 0.79 -6.66
CA ASP A 38 -14.43 -0.54 -6.51
C ASP A 38 -13.55 -1.47 -5.65
N ILE A 39 -12.23 -1.43 -5.83
CA ILE A 39 -11.29 -2.23 -5.05
C ILE A 39 -11.20 -1.73 -3.60
N VAL A 40 -11.18 -0.42 -3.38
CA VAL A 40 -11.19 0.15 -2.03
C VAL A 40 -12.46 -0.28 -1.28
N LEU A 41 -13.61 -0.25 -1.95
CA LEU A 41 -14.85 -0.75 -1.38
C LEU A 41 -14.78 -2.25 -1.07
N ALA A 42 -14.23 -3.05 -1.98
CA ALA A 42 -14.08 -4.50 -1.79
C ALA A 42 -13.12 -4.84 -0.63
N ILE A 43 -12.01 -4.11 -0.48
CA ILE A 43 -11.08 -4.25 0.66
C ILE A 43 -11.79 -3.90 1.97
N LYS A 44 -12.55 -2.80 2.00
CA LYS A 44 -13.31 -2.40 3.18
C LYS A 44 -14.30 -3.50 3.60
N THR A 45 -15.12 -3.98 2.67
CA THR A 45 -16.07 -5.07 2.94
C THR A 45 -15.35 -6.37 3.33
N GLY A 46 -14.20 -6.68 2.71
CA GLY A 46 -13.36 -7.83 3.08
C GLY A 46 -12.85 -7.74 4.52
N ASN A 47 -12.41 -6.56 4.95
CA ASN A 47 -11.94 -6.32 6.32
C ASN A 47 -13.07 -6.44 7.34
N GLU A 48 -14.27 -5.94 7.05
CA GLU A 48 -15.45 -6.12 7.91
C GLU A 48 -15.82 -7.61 8.08
N ARG A 49 -15.69 -8.40 7.00
CA ARG A 49 -15.89 -9.86 7.05
C ARG A 49 -14.81 -10.55 7.85
N LEU A 50 -13.54 -10.17 7.66
CA LEU A 50 -12.41 -10.71 8.42
C LEU A 50 -12.58 -10.42 9.92
N GLU A 51 -12.95 -9.19 10.30
CA GLU A 51 -13.21 -8.82 11.68
C GLU A 51 -14.34 -9.65 12.30
N THR A 52 -15.40 -9.90 11.53
CA THR A 52 -16.51 -10.75 11.97
C THR A 52 -16.07 -12.19 12.19
N ALA A 53 -15.31 -12.76 11.25
CA ALA A 53 -14.78 -14.11 11.35
C ALA A 53 -13.78 -14.27 12.52
N GLU A 54 -12.97 -13.24 12.77
CA GLU A 54 -12.03 -13.22 13.89
C GLU A 54 -12.76 -13.12 15.24
N ARG A 55 -13.83 -12.31 15.33
CA ARG A 55 -14.68 -12.29 16.53
C ARG A 55 -15.32 -13.64 16.81
N GLN A 56 -15.81 -14.32 15.78
CA GLN A 56 -16.35 -15.68 15.92
C GLN A 56 -15.27 -16.67 16.40
N ARG A 57 -14.05 -16.56 15.87
CA ARG A 57 -12.91 -17.37 16.32
C ARG A 57 -12.59 -17.16 17.79
N GLN A 58 -12.54 -15.90 18.23
CA GLN A 58 -12.28 -15.55 19.63
C GLN A 58 -13.38 -16.07 20.56
N GLN A 59 -14.65 -15.93 20.16
CA GLN A 59 -15.78 -16.48 20.92
C GLN A 59 -15.69 -17.99 21.03
N TRP A 60 -15.42 -18.69 19.92
CA TRP A 60 -15.27 -20.14 19.91
C TRP A 60 -14.12 -20.57 20.82
N ALA A 61 -12.97 -19.89 20.77
CA ALA A 61 -11.82 -20.18 21.61
C ALA A 61 -12.13 -19.97 23.10
N ALA A 62 -12.86 -18.90 23.45
CA ALA A 62 -13.31 -18.65 24.81
C ALA A 62 -14.24 -19.75 25.35
N THR A 63 -15.09 -20.33 24.50
CA THR A 63 -16.02 -21.40 24.89
C THR A 63 -15.33 -22.77 25.00
N HIS A 64 -14.48 -23.13 24.04
CA HIS A 64 -13.97 -24.50 23.90
C HIS A 64 -12.56 -24.69 24.45
N ALA A 65 -11.78 -23.62 24.55
CA ALA A 65 -10.39 -23.68 24.96
C ALA A 65 -9.94 -22.43 25.74
N PRO A 66 -10.64 -22.05 26.83
CA PRO A 66 -10.32 -20.86 27.59
C PRO A 66 -8.88 -20.91 28.12
N GLY A 67 -8.08 -19.90 27.78
CA GLY A 67 -6.69 -19.78 28.23
C GLY A 67 -5.70 -20.72 27.53
N MET A 68 -6.11 -21.45 26.50
CA MET A 68 -5.20 -22.29 25.70
C MET A 68 -4.80 -21.59 24.40
N ASP A 69 -3.58 -21.90 23.95
CA ASP A 69 -3.15 -21.56 22.60
C ASP A 69 -4.05 -22.21 21.54
N MET A 70 -4.31 -21.49 20.45
CA MET A 70 -5.24 -21.91 19.39
C MET A 70 -4.79 -23.22 18.73
N VAL A 71 -3.49 -23.42 18.50
CA VAL A 71 -2.96 -24.63 17.87
C VAL A 71 -3.19 -25.85 18.77
N VAL A 72 -2.97 -25.67 20.08
CA VAL A 72 -3.21 -26.72 21.08
C VAL A 72 -4.70 -27.06 21.18
N ALA A 73 -5.56 -26.05 21.16
CA ALA A 73 -7.02 -26.19 21.18
C ALA A 73 -7.53 -26.98 19.97
N LEU A 74 -7.11 -26.59 18.77
CA LEU A 74 -7.50 -27.23 17.51
C LEU A 74 -7.02 -28.68 17.46
N LYS A 75 -5.76 -28.93 17.83
CA LYS A 75 -5.20 -30.29 17.89
C LYS A 75 -6.00 -31.20 18.81
N ARG A 76 -6.41 -30.71 19.98
CA ARG A 76 -7.21 -31.50 20.94
C ARG A 76 -8.59 -31.83 20.38
N ILE A 77 -9.23 -30.89 19.69
CA ILE A 77 -10.56 -31.09 19.09
C ILE A 77 -10.50 -32.03 17.89
N ASP A 78 -9.50 -31.89 17.03
CA ASP A 78 -9.28 -32.81 15.92
C ASP A 78 -9.05 -34.24 16.40
N GLN A 79 -8.33 -34.43 17.52
CA GLN A 79 -8.15 -35.73 18.15
C GLN A 79 -9.45 -36.32 18.70
N MET A 80 -10.36 -35.49 19.21
CA MET A 80 -11.65 -35.94 19.76
C MET A 80 -12.69 -36.21 18.67
N ASN A 81 -12.66 -35.45 17.57
CA ASN A 81 -13.71 -35.46 16.55
C ASN A 81 -13.25 -36.00 15.18
N GLN A 82 -12.01 -36.48 15.06
CA GLN A 82 -11.39 -36.87 13.77
C GLN A 82 -11.52 -35.77 12.70
N GLY A 83 -11.28 -34.53 13.13
CA GLY A 83 -11.39 -33.33 12.28
C GLY A 83 -10.08 -32.93 11.60
N HIS A 84 -10.16 -31.88 10.77
CA HIS A 84 -9.03 -31.29 10.03
C HIS A 84 -8.85 -29.79 10.34
N LEU A 85 -9.36 -29.30 11.48
CA LEU A 85 -9.41 -27.88 11.78
C LEU A 85 -8.00 -27.27 11.98
N LEU A 86 -7.06 -28.04 12.52
CA LEU A 86 -5.66 -27.63 12.63
C LEU A 86 -5.02 -27.49 11.25
N GLU A 87 -5.29 -28.42 10.34
CA GLU A 87 -4.78 -28.35 8.98
C GLU A 87 -5.33 -27.11 8.26
N ASP A 88 -6.63 -26.87 8.37
CA ASP A 88 -7.27 -25.70 7.78
C ASP A 88 -6.72 -24.39 8.35
N TRP A 89 -6.43 -24.35 9.65
CA TRP A 89 -5.80 -23.20 10.30
C TRP A 89 -4.39 -22.94 9.76
N LEU A 90 -3.58 -23.99 9.61
CA LEU A 90 -2.22 -23.87 9.08
C LEU A 90 -2.24 -23.45 7.60
N GLN A 91 -3.22 -23.89 6.83
CA GLN A 91 -3.40 -23.48 5.43
C GLN A 91 -3.75 -22.00 5.25
N LEU A 92 -4.14 -21.28 6.31
CA LEU A 92 -4.35 -19.82 6.25
C LEU A 92 -3.02 -19.03 6.18
N GLN A 93 -1.93 -19.57 6.73
CA GLN A 93 -0.66 -18.85 6.87
C GLN A 93 -0.11 -18.30 5.56
N PRO A 94 -0.05 -19.08 4.45
CA PRO A 94 0.43 -18.55 3.18
C PRO A 94 -0.39 -17.36 2.68
N GLY A 95 -1.72 -17.38 2.87
CA GLY A 95 -2.59 -16.27 2.49
C GLY A 95 -2.34 -15.01 3.31
N ILE A 96 -2.13 -15.17 4.62
CA ILE A 96 -1.81 -14.06 5.54
C ILE A 96 -0.46 -13.43 5.19
N GLU A 97 0.56 -14.23 4.88
CA GLU A 97 1.88 -13.73 4.47
C GLU A 97 1.82 -12.93 3.16
N VAL A 98 1.04 -13.42 2.19
CA VAL A 98 0.79 -12.69 0.94
C VAL A 98 0.08 -11.37 1.21
N LEU A 99 -0.96 -11.38 2.04
CA LEU A 99 -1.70 -10.17 2.41
C LEU A 99 -0.79 -9.14 3.08
N HIS A 100 0.05 -9.57 4.03
CA HIS A 100 1.04 -8.72 4.69
C HIS A 100 2.03 -8.11 3.69
N THR A 101 2.56 -8.92 2.76
CA THR A 101 3.47 -8.44 1.71
C THR A 101 2.81 -7.40 0.80
N LEU A 102 1.54 -7.63 0.42
CA LEU A 102 0.79 -6.69 -0.40
C LEU A 102 0.53 -5.38 0.35
N MET A 103 0.15 -5.44 1.62
CA MET A 103 -0.03 -4.26 2.46
C MET A 103 1.25 -3.42 2.54
N GLN A 104 2.41 -4.04 2.73
CA GLN A 104 3.69 -3.33 2.74
C GLN A 104 3.96 -2.62 1.42
N ARG A 105 3.75 -3.31 0.28
CA ARG A 105 3.92 -2.73 -1.05
C ARG A 105 2.98 -1.55 -1.29
N HIS A 106 1.72 -1.64 -0.85
CA HIS A 106 0.79 -0.52 -0.95
C HIS A 106 1.23 0.67 -0.13
N GLN A 107 1.71 0.44 1.10
CA GLN A 107 2.24 1.49 1.94
C GLN A 107 3.43 2.20 1.29
N GLU A 108 4.35 1.47 0.68
CA GLU A 108 5.48 2.04 -0.06
C GLU A 108 5.02 2.92 -1.22
N VAL A 109 4.05 2.44 -2.00
CA VAL A 109 3.49 3.18 -3.14
C VAL A 109 2.78 4.45 -2.69
N VAL A 110 1.93 4.37 -1.67
CA VAL A 110 1.24 5.54 -1.10
C VAL A 110 2.24 6.54 -0.54
N ASN A 111 3.27 6.09 0.18
CA ASN A 111 4.32 6.96 0.71
C ASN A 111 5.09 7.67 -0.41
N ARG A 112 5.42 6.97 -1.51
CA ARG A 112 6.08 7.58 -2.68
C ARG A 112 5.18 8.61 -3.36
N LEU A 113 3.89 8.32 -3.54
CA LEU A 113 2.93 9.28 -4.09
C LEU A 113 2.82 10.52 -3.20
N ALA A 114 2.69 10.33 -1.88
CA ALA A 114 2.66 11.43 -0.92
C ALA A 114 3.92 12.29 -0.98
N PHE A 115 5.11 11.67 -1.10
CA PHE A 115 6.38 12.38 -1.28
C PHE A 115 6.37 13.26 -2.54
N TYR A 116 6.01 12.72 -3.71
CA TYR A 116 6.00 13.49 -4.95
C TYR A 116 4.95 14.62 -4.94
N ILE A 117 3.78 14.39 -4.35
CA ILE A 117 2.77 15.43 -4.18
C ILE A 117 3.29 16.53 -3.26
N HIS A 118 3.90 16.18 -2.13
CA HIS A 118 4.47 17.13 -1.19
C HIS A 118 5.62 17.94 -1.81
N GLU A 119 6.48 17.31 -2.59
CA GLU A 119 7.53 17.99 -3.36
C GLU A 119 6.93 19.01 -4.33
N ARG A 120 5.89 18.64 -5.08
CA ARG A 120 5.22 19.53 -6.03
C ARG A 120 4.48 20.68 -5.36
N VAL A 121 3.80 20.40 -4.25
CA VAL A 121 3.16 21.44 -3.43
C VAL A 121 4.22 22.39 -2.90
N ASN A 122 5.33 21.89 -2.35
CA ASN A 122 6.43 22.74 -1.86
C ASN A 122 6.99 23.65 -2.95
N VAL A 123 7.19 23.13 -4.17
CA VAL A 123 7.61 23.96 -5.33
C VAL A 123 6.59 25.06 -5.66
N LEU A 124 5.29 24.79 -5.48
CA LEU A 124 4.22 25.75 -5.78
C LEU A 124 3.93 26.73 -4.63
N THR A 125 4.25 26.36 -3.39
CA THR A 125 3.96 27.17 -2.18
C THR A 125 5.17 27.91 -1.63
N GLN A 126 6.40 27.48 -1.95
CA GLN A 126 7.58 28.29 -1.69
C GLN A 126 7.60 29.41 -2.72
N ALA A 127 7.43 30.66 -2.26
CA ALA A 127 7.63 31.82 -3.11
C ALA A 127 8.99 31.68 -3.79
N LEU A 128 9.03 31.81 -5.12
CA LEU A 128 10.27 31.92 -5.88
C LEU A 128 11.10 33.00 -5.20
N SER A 129 12.12 32.60 -4.45
CA SER A 129 13.06 33.55 -3.90
C SER A 129 13.74 34.22 -5.10
N PRO A 130 14.00 35.54 -5.10
CA PRO A 130 14.61 36.23 -6.24
C PRO A 130 15.97 35.64 -6.67
N ALA A 131 16.56 34.74 -5.87
CA ALA A 131 17.74 33.97 -6.19
C ALA A 131 17.50 32.82 -7.20
N ASP A 132 16.29 32.24 -7.26
CA ASP A 132 16.00 31.05 -8.09
C ASP A 132 15.66 31.39 -9.54
N THR A 133 15.28 32.64 -9.83
CA THR A 133 15.06 33.14 -11.20
C THR A 133 16.37 33.24 -12.02
N SER A 134 17.53 33.15 -11.36
CA SER A 134 18.86 33.18 -11.98
C SER A 134 19.25 31.83 -12.63
N LEU A 135 18.72 30.71 -12.14
CA LEU A 135 19.06 29.37 -12.64
C LEU A 135 18.39 29.04 -13.98
N TYR A 136 17.27 29.70 -14.32
CA TYR A 136 16.59 29.55 -15.61
C TYR A 136 16.94 30.64 -16.64
N ALA A 137 17.55 31.75 -16.24
CA ALA A 137 17.98 32.80 -17.17
C ALA A 137 19.34 32.52 -17.86
N SER A 138 20.13 31.54 -17.36
CA SER A 138 21.50 31.29 -17.82
C SER A 138 21.68 30.12 -18.79
N SER A 139 20.60 29.42 -19.21
CA SER A 139 20.67 28.41 -20.27
C SER A 139 20.51 28.98 -21.70
N GLY A 140 20.78 30.28 -21.88
CA GLY A 140 20.98 30.89 -23.20
C GLY A 140 22.43 30.78 -23.62
N LYS A 141 22.86 29.62 -24.13
CA LYS A 141 24.13 29.51 -24.86
C LYS A 141 24.08 30.45 -26.07
N THR A 142 24.80 31.56 -26.02
CA THR A 142 25.40 32.16 -27.23
C THR A 142 26.91 32.29 -27.04
N ALA A 143 27.59 31.42 -27.78
CA ALA A 143 28.96 31.46 -28.32
C ALA A 143 30.15 32.05 -27.49
N PRO A 144 31.31 31.36 -27.47
CA PRO A 144 32.55 31.96 -27.01
C PRO A 144 33.21 32.82 -28.10
N GLY A 145 33.67 34.01 -27.70
CA GLY A 145 34.91 34.62 -28.17
C GLY A 145 34.92 35.42 -29.49
N SER A 146 34.90 36.75 -29.39
CA SER A 146 35.84 37.60 -30.15
C SER A 146 35.99 39.00 -29.52
N GLY A 147 37.20 39.29 -29.02
CA GLY A 147 37.95 40.53 -29.32
C GLY A 147 37.48 41.92 -28.84
N ARG A 148 38.46 42.62 -28.21
CA ARG A 148 38.66 44.09 -28.02
C ARG A 148 37.89 44.74 -26.86
N GLN A 149 38.53 45.09 -25.73
CA GLN A 149 39.53 46.15 -25.49
C GLN A 149 38.95 47.58 -25.52
N ARG A 150 38.82 48.20 -24.34
CA ARG A 150 39.14 49.59 -23.93
C ARG A 150 38.42 49.86 -22.59
N SER A 151 39.11 49.79 -21.45
CA SER A 151 39.78 50.93 -20.80
C SER A 151 38.96 52.21 -20.86
N LEU A 152 38.50 52.67 -19.70
CA LEU A 152 38.69 54.03 -19.19
C LEU A 152 38.21 54.06 -17.74
N GLY A 153 39.18 54.11 -16.82
CA GLY A 153 38.98 54.76 -15.54
C GLY A 153 39.48 56.20 -15.63
N ASP A 154 39.00 56.99 -14.69
CA ASP A 154 39.55 58.25 -14.14
C ASP A 154 39.40 59.54 -14.96
N ALA A 155 38.46 60.37 -14.49
CA ALA A 155 38.58 61.83 -14.31
C ALA A 155 37.55 62.29 -13.28
#